data_AF-X0WJU9-F1
#
_entry.id   AF-X0WJU9-F1
#
_cell.length_a   1.000
_cell.length_b   1.000
_cell.length_c   1.000
_cell.angle_alpha   90.00
_cell.angle_beta   90.00
_cell.angle_gamma   90.00
#
_symmetry.space_group_name_H-M   'P 1'
#
loop_
_entity.id
_entity.type
_entity.pdbx_description
1 polymer ?
#
loop_
_entity_poly.entity_id
_entity_poly.type
_entity_poly.pdbx_seq_one_letter_code
_entity_poly.pdbx_strand_id
1 'polypeptide(L)'
;AVVLAMLARTMGEERFLEMLRALVDAAAYRVISTEEFLDAIEHMSDSELDGFARQFIYGTGIPQVYYDYEVAQGDDGGWSLNGSANWMVSPSFTHRVERTEAGWNLSRVARYGATTDSGGMMVPFRLVLDGEESDAEDAATNQAAVRKVRQGMIFLEGRQGEFEIATEEKPVELRLDPGNEILAYFHSAADEPRRVIRYRAQDLAHAGMTDEAEVAFRRALELPLGPRAATDSIPWANDQQAELQQDEALIR
;
A
#
# COMPACT_ATOMS: atom_id res chain seq x y z
N ALA A 1 -10.15 10.07 -8.97
CA ALA A 1 -8.92 10.45 -9.71
C ALA A 1 -7.68 9.63 -9.33
N VAL A 2 -7.62 9.02 -8.13
CA VAL A 2 -6.43 8.28 -7.63
C VAL A 2 -6.05 7.06 -8.49
N VAL A 3 -7.02 6.23 -8.88
CA VAL A 3 -6.76 5.01 -9.68
C VAL A 3 -6.06 5.30 -11.02
N LEU A 4 -6.49 6.37 -11.73
CA LEU A 4 -5.84 6.78 -12.98
C LEU A 4 -4.40 7.28 -12.75
N ALA A 5 -4.17 7.98 -11.63
CA ALA A 5 -2.83 8.44 -11.27
C ALA A 5 -1.91 7.27 -10.88
N MET A 6 -2.46 6.17 -10.34
CA MET A 6 -1.70 4.95 -10.06
C MET A 6 -1.32 4.22 -11.36
N LEU A 7 -2.22 4.13 -12.34
CA LEU A 7 -1.91 3.61 -13.67
C LEU A 7 -0.83 4.44 -14.36
N ALA A 8 -0.96 5.76 -14.34
CA ALA A 8 0.02 6.68 -14.89
C ALA A 8 1.42 6.46 -14.30
N ARG A 9 1.54 6.28 -12.99
CA ARG A 9 2.82 5.99 -12.33
C ARG A 9 3.42 4.65 -12.75
N THR A 10 2.57 3.64 -12.87
CA THR A 10 3.02 2.28 -13.24
C THR A 10 3.55 2.24 -14.67
N MET A 11 2.93 2.99 -15.57
CA MET A 11 3.26 2.98 -17.02
C MET A 11 4.21 4.11 -17.44
N GLY A 12 4.46 5.08 -16.55
CA GLY A 12 5.05 6.37 -16.90
C GLY A 12 3.99 7.38 -17.34
N GLU A 13 4.00 8.57 -16.75
CA GLU A 13 2.94 9.57 -16.95
C GLU A 13 2.80 10.00 -18.42
N GLU A 14 3.92 10.26 -19.08
CA GLU A 14 3.95 10.67 -20.50
C GLU A 14 3.35 9.58 -21.40
N ARG A 15 3.81 8.34 -21.25
CA ARG A 15 3.30 7.19 -22.01
C ARG A 15 1.82 6.96 -21.73
N PHE A 16 1.38 7.10 -20.48
CA PHE A 16 -0.02 6.97 -20.12
C PHE A 16 -0.90 8.06 -20.75
N LEU A 17 -0.44 9.31 -20.79
CA LEU A 17 -1.15 10.39 -21.47
C LEU A 17 -1.22 10.18 -22.98
N GLU A 18 -0.17 9.64 -23.61
CA GLU A 18 -0.20 9.24 -25.02
C GLU A 18 -1.23 8.14 -25.29
N MET A 19 -1.27 7.12 -24.44
CA MET A 19 -2.28 6.06 -24.48
C MET A 19 -3.71 6.61 -24.32
N LEU A 20 -3.93 7.53 -23.38
CA LEU A 20 -5.24 8.17 -23.21
C LEU A 20 -5.66 8.96 -24.44
N ARG A 21 -4.75 9.68 -25.10
CA ARG A 21 -5.04 10.39 -26.35
C ARG A 21 -5.44 9.42 -27.46
N ALA A 22 -4.66 8.35 -27.65
CA ALA A 22 -4.96 7.33 -28.64
C ALA A 22 -6.33 6.67 -28.39
N LEU A 23 -6.67 6.40 -27.13
CA LEU A 23 -7.97 5.85 -26.76
C LEU A 23 -9.11 6.83 -27.05
N VAL A 24 -8.95 8.11 -26.70
CA VAL A 24 -9.97 9.14 -26.96
C VAL A 24 -10.22 9.31 -28.47
N ASP A 25 -9.15 9.32 -29.27
CA ASP A 25 -9.25 9.41 -30.73
C ASP A 25 -9.96 8.18 -31.32
N ALA A 26 -9.64 6.97 -30.85
CA ALA A 26 -10.27 5.72 -31.29
C ALA A 26 -11.72 5.57 -30.81
N ALA A 27 -12.03 6.10 -29.63
CA ALA A 27 -13.36 6.05 -29.01
C ALA A 27 -14.23 7.27 -29.33
N ALA A 28 -13.83 8.11 -30.29
CA ALA A 28 -14.56 9.32 -30.63
C ALA A 28 -16.05 8.99 -30.90
N TYR A 29 -16.94 9.69 -30.18
CA TYR A 29 -18.40 9.58 -30.28
C TYR A 29 -19.04 8.28 -29.78
N ARG A 30 -18.31 7.44 -29.02
CA ARG A 30 -18.87 6.27 -28.32
C ARG A 30 -18.70 6.37 -26.81
N VAL A 31 -19.64 5.78 -26.09
CA VAL A 31 -19.47 5.50 -24.66
C VAL A 31 -18.61 4.24 -24.55
N ILE A 32 -17.60 4.27 -23.67
CA ILE A 32 -16.77 3.10 -23.36
C ILE A 32 -17.01 2.67 -21.91
N SER A 33 -16.98 1.36 -21.66
CA SER A 33 -17.04 0.82 -20.31
C SER A 33 -15.67 0.89 -19.62
N THR A 34 -15.65 0.67 -18.30
CA THR A 34 -14.39 0.54 -17.54
C THR A 34 -13.56 -0.65 -18.02
N GLU A 35 -14.20 -1.75 -18.38
CA GLU A 35 -13.55 -2.95 -18.93
C GLU A 35 -12.90 -2.63 -20.29
N GLU A 36 -13.64 -2.00 -21.21
CA GLU A 36 -13.10 -1.58 -22.50
C GLU A 36 -11.93 -0.59 -22.36
N PHE A 37 -11.98 0.30 -21.37
CA PHE A 37 -10.87 1.18 -21.04
C PHE A 37 -9.64 0.38 -20.59
N LEU A 38 -9.81 -0.55 -19.64
CA LEU A 38 -8.70 -1.34 -19.10
C LEU A 38 -8.07 -2.21 -20.18
N ASP A 39 -8.88 -2.90 -20.98
CA ASP A 39 -8.41 -3.74 -22.09
C ASP A 39 -7.59 -2.93 -23.10
N ALA A 40 -8.03 -1.71 -23.43
CA ALA A 40 -7.29 -0.84 -24.33
C ALA A 40 -5.94 -0.42 -23.76
N ILE A 41 -5.90 -0.05 -22.48
CA ILE A 41 -4.64 0.31 -21.80
C ILE A 41 -3.72 -0.92 -21.69
N GLU A 42 -4.26 -2.09 -21.33
CA GLU A 42 -3.53 -3.36 -21.28
C GLU A 42 -2.84 -3.64 -22.61
N HIS A 43 -3.62 -3.55 -23.70
CA HIS A 43 -3.14 -3.77 -25.06
C HIS A 43 -2.04 -2.79 -25.52
N MET A 44 -2.17 -1.49 -25.18
CA MET A 44 -1.16 -0.48 -25.56
C MET A 44 0.08 -0.51 -24.65
N SER A 45 -0.07 -0.96 -23.41
CA SER A 45 1.01 -0.98 -22.42
C SER A 45 1.82 -2.28 -22.43
N ASP A 46 1.26 -3.38 -22.95
CA ASP A 46 1.80 -4.73 -22.85
C ASP A 46 2.01 -5.16 -21.39
N SER A 47 1.12 -4.72 -20.50
CA SER A 47 1.20 -4.96 -19.05
C SER A 47 -0.13 -5.50 -18.56
N GLU A 48 -0.14 -6.57 -17.76
CA GLU A 48 -1.37 -7.19 -17.24
C GLU A 48 -2.04 -6.30 -16.16
N LEU A 49 -3.32 -5.98 -16.32
CA LEU A 49 -4.06 -5.08 -15.41
C LEU A 49 -5.18 -5.75 -14.63
N ASP A 50 -5.45 -7.03 -14.90
CA ASP A 50 -6.50 -7.82 -14.27
C ASP A 50 -6.38 -7.83 -12.73
N GLY A 51 -5.16 -8.04 -12.19
CA GLY A 51 -4.90 -7.96 -10.75
C GLY A 51 -5.13 -6.56 -10.16
N PHE A 52 -4.71 -5.52 -10.89
CA PHE A 52 -4.93 -4.12 -10.49
C PHE A 52 -6.44 -3.79 -10.46
N ALA A 53 -7.18 -4.18 -11.50
CA ALA A 53 -8.61 -3.92 -11.63
C ALA A 53 -9.41 -4.61 -10.52
N ARG A 54 -9.11 -5.89 -10.24
CA ARG A 54 -9.71 -6.62 -9.12
C ARG A 54 -9.51 -5.92 -7.78
N GLN A 55 -8.35 -5.34 -7.55
CA GLN A 55 -8.03 -4.72 -6.27
C GLN A 55 -8.62 -3.32 -6.12
N PHE A 56 -8.45 -2.45 -7.12
CA PHE A 56 -8.73 -1.01 -6.99
C PHE A 56 -10.01 -0.53 -7.65
N ILE A 57 -10.60 -1.34 -8.53
CA ILE A 57 -11.83 -1.00 -9.25
C ILE A 57 -12.98 -1.86 -8.74
N TYR A 58 -12.78 -3.17 -8.67
CA TYR A 58 -13.83 -4.12 -8.27
C TYR A 58 -13.72 -4.56 -6.80
N GLY A 59 -12.57 -4.30 -6.16
CA GLY A 59 -12.29 -4.69 -4.79
C GLY A 59 -13.09 -3.88 -3.79
N THR A 60 -13.40 -4.51 -2.65
CA THR A 60 -14.07 -3.82 -1.54
C THR A 60 -13.06 -3.50 -0.45
N GLY A 61 -12.84 -2.21 -0.19
CA GLY A 61 -12.03 -1.72 0.92
C GLY A 61 -10.63 -1.26 0.49
N ILE A 62 -9.95 -0.54 1.40
CA ILE A 62 -8.60 -0.05 1.17
C ILE A 62 -7.61 -1.13 1.62
N PRO A 63 -6.74 -1.64 0.74
CA PRO A 63 -5.73 -2.62 1.11
C PRO A 63 -4.80 -2.12 2.21
N GLN A 64 -4.32 -3.06 3.01
CA GLN A 64 -3.40 -2.83 4.11
C GLN A 64 -2.12 -3.60 3.79
N VAL A 65 -1.00 -2.90 3.75
CA VAL A 65 0.33 -3.47 3.50
C VAL A 65 1.16 -3.28 4.76
N TYR A 66 1.75 -4.35 5.26
CA TYR A 66 2.76 -4.25 6.31
C TYR A 66 4.12 -4.68 5.79
N TYR A 67 5.17 -3.99 6.22
CA TYR A 67 6.51 -4.26 5.76
C TYR A 67 7.56 -4.16 6.86
N ASP A 68 8.62 -4.93 6.69
CA ASP A 68 9.84 -4.88 7.48
C ASP A 68 11.06 -4.85 6.53
N TYR A 69 12.20 -4.46 7.08
CA TYR A 69 13.45 -4.46 6.35
C TYR A 69 14.64 -4.62 7.27
N GLU A 70 15.72 -5.11 6.71
CA GLU A 70 17.02 -5.26 7.33
C GLU A 70 18.07 -4.56 6.49
N VAL A 71 19.06 -3.97 7.17
CA VAL A 71 20.18 -3.28 6.54
C VAL A 71 21.42 -4.13 6.71
N ALA A 72 22.04 -4.53 5.61
CA ALA A 72 23.27 -5.28 5.56
C ALA A 72 24.39 -4.45 4.93
N GLN A 73 25.63 -4.72 5.34
CA GLN A 73 26.81 -4.18 4.69
C GLN A 73 27.47 -5.32 3.90
N GLY A 74 27.75 -5.07 2.62
CA GLY A 74 28.48 -5.99 1.75
C GLY A 74 29.98 -5.99 2.06
N ASP A 75 30.65 -7.06 1.64
CA ASP A 75 32.11 -7.21 1.78
C ASP A 75 32.91 -6.14 1.01
N ASP A 76 32.28 -5.51 0.01
CA ASP A 76 32.81 -4.42 -0.81
C ASP A 76 32.66 -3.04 -0.16
N GLY A 77 32.07 -2.97 1.04
CA GLY A 77 31.82 -1.73 1.77
C GLY A 77 30.51 -1.04 1.40
N GLY A 78 29.78 -1.54 0.40
CA GLY A 78 28.44 -1.05 0.04
C GLY A 78 27.39 -1.48 1.07
N TRP A 79 26.22 -0.85 1.01
CA TRP A 79 25.07 -1.19 1.85
C TRP A 79 23.92 -1.72 1.00
N SER A 80 23.17 -2.68 1.54
CA SER A 80 21.92 -3.14 0.97
C SER A 80 20.82 -3.09 2.01
N LEU A 81 19.64 -2.64 1.59
CA LEU A 81 18.41 -2.74 2.37
C LEU A 81 17.56 -3.83 1.73
N ASN A 82 17.33 -4.90 2.48
CA ASN A 82 16.47 -6.02 2.07
C ASN A 82 15.17 -5.93 2.84
N GLY A 83 14.05 -5.86 2.14
CA GLY A 83 12.74 -5.71 2.77
C GLY A 83 11.71 -6.69 2.25
N SER A 84 10.70 -6.92 3.07
CA SER A 84 9.52 -7.69 2.71
C SER A 84 8.27 -6.85 2.95
N ALA A 85 7.35 -6.86 1.99
CA ALA A 85 6.05 -6.23 2.09
C ALA A 85 4.95 -7.27 1.87
N ASN A 86 3.93 -7.25 2.72
CA ASN A 86 2.86 -8.23 2.72
C ASN A 86 1.50 -7.54 2.66
N TRP A 87 0.70 -7.93 1.68
CA TRP A 87 -0.70 -7.53 1.58
C TRP A 87 -1.50 -8.36 2.57
N MET A 88 -2.18 -7.69 3.50
CA MET A 88 -3.04 -8.35 4.48
C MET A 88 -4.27 -8.96 3.80
N VAL A 89 -4.66 -10.14 4.28
CA VAL A 89 -5.95 -10.73 3.93
C VAL A 89 -7.08 -9.95 4.58
N SER A 90 -7.70 -9.05 3.83
CA SER A 90 -8.89 -8.33 4.30
C SER A 90 -10.15 -9.17 4.05
N PRO A 91 -11.00 -9.41 5.06
CA PRO A 91 -12.29 -10.06 4.82
C PRO A 91 -13.18 -9.16 3.96
N SER A 92 -13.64 -9.69 2.83
CA SER A 92 -14.83 -9.16 2.16
C SER A 92 -16.06 -9.58 2.94
N PHE A 93 -17.11 -8.75 2.99
CA PHE A 93 -18.33 -9.09 3.72
C PHE A 93 -19.51 -9.14 2.76
N THR A 94 -20.15 -10.30 2.69
CA THR A 94 -21.43 -10.43 2.00
C THR A 94 -22.56 -10.31 3.02
N HIS A 95 -23.48 -9.40 2.77
CA HIS A 95 -24.70 -9.26 3.54
C HIS A 95 -25.79 -10.11 2.90
N ARG A 96 -26.50 -10.90 3.71
CA ARG A 96 -27.65 -11.67 3.25
C ARG A 96 -28.85 -11.32 4.12
N VAL A 97 -29.97 -11.06 3.46
CA VAL A 97 -31.25 -10.86 4.11
C VAL A 97 -31.98 -12.19 4.11
N GLU A 98 -32.28 -12.70 5.31
CA GLU A 98 -32.96 -13.99 5.50
C GLU A 98 -34.29 -13.75 6.21
N ARG A 99 -35.36 -14.36 5.69
CA ARG A 99 -36.66 -14.32 6.35
C ARG A 99 -36.70 -15.39 7.44
N THR A 100 -36.91 -14.96 8.68
CA THR A 100 -37.10 -15.82 9.85
C THR A 100 -38.54 -15.74 10.34
N GLU A 101 -38.94 -16.63 11.24
CA GLU A 101 -40.27 -16.59 11.88
C GLU A 101 -40.50 -15.29 12.67
N ALA A 102 -39.42 -14.63 13.10
CA ALA A 102 -39.44 -13.37 13.85
C ALA A 102 -39.37 -12.11 12.96
N GLY A 103 -39.23 -12.25 11.63
CA GLY A 103 -39.15 -11.13 10.70
C GLY A 103 -38.02 -11.27 9.68
N TRP A 104 -37.33 -10.16 9.39
CA TRP A 104 -36.17 -10.15 8.51
C TRP A 104 -34.89 -10.08 9.34
N ASN A 105 -33.95 -10.97 9.06
CA ASN A 105 -32.63 -10.95 9.67
C ASN A 105 -31.58 -10.56 8.63
N LEU A 106 -30.63 -9.71 9.02
CA LEU A 106 -29.47 -9.36 8.20
C LEU A 106 -28.26 -10.13 8.74
N SER A 107 -27.83 -11.18 8.04
CA SER A 107 -26.62 -11.91 8.36
C SER A 107 -25.44 -11.33 7.58
N ARG A 108 -24.33 -11.07 8.29
CA ARG A 108 -23.06 -10.64 7.68
C ARG A 108 -22.12 -11.84 7.65
N VAL A 109 -21.77 -12.30 6.46
CA VAL A 109 -20.85 -13.41 6.26
C VAL A 109 -19.51 -12.85 5.80
N ALA A 110 -18.47 -13.05 6.62
CA ALA A 110 -17.10 -12.76 6.22
C ALA A 110 -16.64 -13.80 5.20
N ARG A 111 -16.19 -13.34 4.04
CA ARG A 111 -15.50 -14.12 3.02
C ARG A 111 -14.05 -13.66 2.99
N TYR A 112 -13.20 -14.53 3.50
CA TYR A 112 -11.77 -14.43 3.38
C TYR A 112 -11.43 -15.03 2.01
N GLY A 113 -11.18 -14.16 1.03
CA GLY A 113 -10.68 -14.52 -0.29
C GLY A 113 -9.33 -13.86 -0.48
N ALA A 114 -8.39 -14.56 -1.10
CA ALA A 114 -7.10 -14.01 -1.49
C ALA A 114 -7.36 -12.83 -2.45
N THR A 115 -7.31 -11.60 -1.95
CA THR A 115 -7.64 -10.44 -2.78
C THR A 115 -6.54 -10.09 -3.78
N THR A 116 -5.34 -10.68 -3.71
CA THR A 116 -4.24 -10.32 -4.62
C THR A 116 -3.21 -11.44 -4.78
N ASP A 117 -3.50 -12.42 -5.64
CA ASP A 117 -2.48 -13.35 -6.15
C ASP A 117 -1.76 -12.81 -7.41
N SER A 118 -2.13 -11.64 -7.94
CA SER A 118 -1.75 -11.26 -9.32
C SER A 118 -1.65 -9.76 -9.63
N GLY A 119 -1.71 -8.87 -8.63
CA GLY A 119 -1.61 -7.43 -8.88
C GLY A 119 -0.25 -6.87 -8.47
N GLY A 120 0.63 -6.60 -9.42
CA GLY A 120 1.86 -5.83 -9.18
C GLY A 120 1.60 -4.33 -9.11
N MET A 121 2.35 -3.61 -8.27
CA MET A 121 2.20 -2.17 -8.12
C MET A 121 3.52 -1.44 -7.94
N MET A 122 3.65 -0.28 -8.59
CA MET A 122 4.71 0.69 -8.30
C MET A 122 4.36 1.53 -7.07
N VAL A 123 5.10 1.32 -5.98
CA VAL A 123 4.96 2.02 -4.71
C VAL A 123 6.09 3.04 -4.54
N PRO A 124 5.78 4.34 -4.32
CA PRO A 124 6.81 5.33 -4.05
C PRO A 124 7.47 5.07 -2.70
N PHE A 125 8.75 5.35 -2.59
CA PHE A 125 9.46 5.28 -1.31
C PHE A 125 10.28 6.54 -1.03
N ARG A 126 10.53 6.77 0.26
CA ARG A 126 11.53 7.70 0.76
C ARG A 126 12.52 6.94 1.61
N LEU A 127 13.79 7.07 1.27
CA LEU A 127 14.91 6.47 1.97
C LEU A 127 15.80 7.57 2.53
N VAL A 128 16.08 7.51 3.82
CA VAL A 128 17.02 8.40 4.52
C VAL A 128 18.34 7.65 4.67
N LEU A 129 19.42 8.29 4.25
CA LEU A 129 20.78 7.76 4.29
C LEU A 129 21.60 8.58 5.31
N ASP A 130 22.50 7.89 5.99
CA ASP A 130 23.53 8.54 6.81
C ASP A 130 24.47 9.29 5.86
N GLY A 131 24.67 10.59 6.05
CA GLY A 131 25.63 11.34 5.25
C GLY A 131 26.98 11.46 5.96
N GLU A 132 28.02 11.70 5.17
CA GLU A 132 29.35 11.98 5.72
C GLU A 132 29.35 13.27 6.55
N GLU A 133 30.21 13.30 7.58
CA GLU A 133 30.53 14.53 8.30
C GLU A 133 31.08 15.56 7.31
N SER A 134 30.53 16.77 7.35
CA SER A 134 31.06 17.87 6.55
C SER A 134 32.46 18.22 7.08
N ASP A 135 33.48 18.13 6.23
CA ASP A 135 34.87 18.61 6.46
C ASP A 135 34.98 20.15 6.64
N ALA A 136 33.94 20.80 7.15
CA ALA A 136 33.97 22.22 7.47
C ALA A 136 34.63 22.43 8.84
N GLU A 137 35.79 23.06 8.84
CA GLU A 137 36.57 23.57 9.99
C GLU A 137 35.80 24.57 10.90
N ASP A 138 34.48 24.69 10.81
CA ASP A 138 33.65 25.54 11.67
C ASP A 138 32.88 24.69 12.69
N ALA A 139 33.64 23.91 13.48
CA ALA A 139 33.17 23.17 14.63
C ALA A 139 32.91 24.11 15.83
N ALA A 140 31.89 24.96 15.72
CA ALA A 140 31.33 25.68 16.86
C ALA A 140 29.83 25.89 16.66
N THR A 141 29.07 24.81 16.90
CA THR A 141 27.62 24.72 17.15
C THR A 141 26.90 23.83 16.13
N ASN A 142 26.46 22.65 16.60
CA ASN A 142 25.64 21.63 15.92
C ASN A 142 26.33 20.71 14.90
N GLN A 143 27.00 19.67 15.42
CA GLN A 143 27.21 18.39 14.71
C GLN A 143 25.85 17.69 14.52
N ALA A 144 25.10 18.10 13.51
CA ALA A 144 24.02 17.27 12.97
C ALA A 144 24.55 16.63 11.68
N ALA A 145 24.78 15.33 11.70
CA ALA A 145 25.11 14.56 10.49
C ALA A 145 24.11 14.94 9.38
N VAL A 146 24.61 15.31 8.20
CA VAL A 146 23.78 15.74 7.08
C VAL A 146 23.06 14.50 6.54
N ARG A 147 21.77 14.35 6.85
CA ARG A 147 20.99 13.23 6.31
C ARG A 147 20.67 13.45 4.84
N LYS A 148 21.09 12.53 3.97
CA LYS A 148 20.70 12.53 2.56
C LYS A 148 19.35 11.83 2.42
N VAL A 149 18.49 12.34 1.53
CA VAL A 149 17.17 11.74 1.24
C VAL A 149 17.14 11.32 -0.22
N ARG A 150 16.84 10.04 -0.45
CA ARG A 150 16.61 9.44 -1.78
C ARG A 150 15.15 9.08 -1.91
N GLN A 151 14.57 9.33 -3.07
CA GLN A 151 13.21 8.91 -3.42
C GLN A 151 13.26 8.03 -4.67
N GLY A 152 12.27 7.16 -4.81
CA GLY A 152 12.14 6.29 -5.97
C GLY A 152 10.86 5.48 -5.92
N MET A 153 10.77 4.47 -6.76
CA MET A 153 9.62 3.55 -6.85
C MET A 153 10.11 2.11 -6.66
N ILE A 154 9.32 1.29 -5.97
CA ILE A 154 9.52 -0.15 -5.81
C ILE A 154 8.33 -0.86 -6.43
N PHE A 155 8.59 -1.88 -7.23
CA PHE A 155 7.54 -2.77 -7.70
C PHE A 155 7.28 -3.84 -6.64
N LEU A 156 6.06 -3.89 -6.11
CA LEU A 156 5.60 -4.94 -5.20
C LEU A 156 4.65 -5.85 -5.97
N GLU A 157 5.02 -7.11 -6.10
CA GLU A 157 4.23 -8.11 -6.81
C GLU A 157 3.65 -9.17 -5.87
N GLY A 158 2.44 -9.63 -6.21
CA GLY A 158 1.78 -10.71 -5.50
C GLY A 158 1.41 -10.34 -4.06
N ARG A 159 1.17 -11.38 -3.25
CA ARG A 159 0.78 -11.21 -1.85
C ARG A 159 1.95 -10.83 -0.94
N GLN A 160 3.13 -11.35 -1.23
CA GLN A 160 4.38 -11.06 -0.53
C GLN A 160 5.40 -10.61 -1.56
N GLY A 161 5.81 -9.34 -1.48
CA GLY A 161 6.84 -8.76 -2.32
C GLY A 161 8.14 -8.62 -1.54
N GLU A 162 9.22 -9.14 -2.09
CA GLU A 162 10.58 -8.87 -1.60
C GLU A 162 11.19 -7.75 -2.44
N PHE A 163 11.99 -6.89 -1.81
CA PHE A 163 12.69 -5.81 -2.50
C PHE A 163 14.08 -5.58 -1.91
N GLU A 164 15.00 -5.17 -2.78
CA GLU A 164 16.37 -4.81 -2.42
C GLU A 164 16.68 -3.40 -2.92
N ILE A 165 17.33 -2.60 -2.07
CA ILE A 165 17.84 -1.27 -2.43
C ILE A 165 19.32 -1.21 -2.10
N ALA A 166 20.17 -1.21 -3.13
CA ALA A 166 21.60 -0.97 -2.98
C ALA A 166 21.90 0.53 -2.79
N THR A 167 22.78 0.83 -1.84
CA THR A 167 23.19 2.18 -1.48
C THR A 167 24.68 2.23 -1.15
N GLU A 168 25.32 3.37 -1.45
CA GLU A 168 26.72 3.60 -1.10
C GLU A 168 26.84 3.99 0.38
N GLU A 169 25.90 4.79 0.89
CA GLU A 169 25.83 5.15 2.30
C GLU A 169 24.84 4.29 3.08
N LYS A 170 24.98 4.28 4.41
CA LYS A 170 24.17 3.47 5.30
C LYS A 170 22.70 3.93 5.31
N PRO A 171 21.74 3.04 4.99
CA PRO A 171 20.32 3.29 5.20
C PRO A 171 19.97 3.49 6.68
N VAL A 172 19.21 4.55 6.97
CA VAL A 172 18.75 4.89 8.32
C VAL A 172 17.24 4.68 8.47
N GLU A 173 16.45 5.05 7.46
CA GLU A 173 14.99 4.97 7.52
C GLU A 173 14.40 4.75 6.13
N LEU A 174 13.48 3.78 6.00
CA LEU A 174 12.67 3.57 4.80
C LEU A 174 11.18 3.78 5.09
N ARG A 175 10.54 4.64 4.29
CA ARG A 175 9.08 4.79 4.23
C ARG A 175 8.54 4.42 2.87
N LEU A 176 7.59 3.49 2.85
CA LEU A 176 6.76 3.21 1.68
C LEU A 176 5.55 4.15 1.69
N ASP A 177 5.22 4.65 0.51
CA ASP A 177 4.17 5.62 0.22
C ASP A 177 4.03 6.76 1.24
N PRO A 178 5.09 7.55 1.50
CA PRO A 178 5.04 8.65 2.47
C PRO A 178 4.05 9.76 2.09
N GLY A 179 3.59 9.79 0.83
CA GLY A 179 2.65 10.77 0.29
C GLY A 179 1.18 10.33 0.29
N ASN A 180 0.87 9.08 0.65
CA ASN A 180 -0.45 8.46 0.46
C ASN A 180 -0.94 8.56 -1.00
N GLU A 181 -0.03 8.32 -1.94
CA GLU A 181 -0.28 8.37 -3.38
C GLU A 181 -0.93 7.09 -3.89
N ILE A 182 -0.79 6.01 -3.13
CA ILE A 182 -1.39 4.71 -3.41
C ILE A 182 -2.69 4.59 -2.62
N LEU A 183 -3.69 3.95 -3.24
CA LEU A 183 -4.95 3.57 -2.58
C LEU A 183 -4.72 2.38 -1.61
N ALA A 184 -3.78 2.49 -0.68
CA ALA A 184 -3.43 1.49 0.32
C ALA A 184 -2.85 2.16 1.57
N TYR A 185 -2.90 1.48 2.70
CA TYR A 185 -2.18 1.89 3.92
C TYR A 185 -0.90 1.08 4.09
N PHE A 186 0.22 1.76 4.33
CA PHE A 186 1.52 1.13 4.55
C PHE A 186 1.94 1.23 6.01
N HIS A 187 2.29 0.08 6.60
CA HIS A 187 2.66 -0.04 8.01
C HIS A 187 4.08 -0.58 8.16
N SER A 188 4.98 0.27 8.62
CA SER A 188 6.38 -0.07 8.91
C SER A 188 6.49 -0.80 10.24
N ALA A 189 7.24 -1.90 10.29
CA ALA A 189 7.58 -2.56 11.56
C ALA A 189 8.44 -1.66 12.48
N ALA A 190 9.21 -0.73 11.90
CA ALA A 190 10.03 0.21 12.66
C ALA A 190 9.19 1.26 13.41
N ASP A 191 8.13 1.76 12.78
CA ASP A 191 7.24 2.77 13.36
C ASP A 191 6.12 2.14 14.20
N GLU A 192 5.58 1.01 13.75
CA GLU A 192 4.33 0.44 14.26
C GLU A 192 4.45 -1.06 14.61
N PRO A 193 5.44 -1.45 15.44
CA PRO A 193 5.82 -2.85 15.63
C PRO A 193 4.66 -3.71 16.13
N ARG A 194 3.84 -3.21 17.07
CA ARG A 194 2.64 -3.92 17.56
C ARG A 194 1.65 -4.22 16.43
N ARG A 195 1.39 -3.24 15.56
CA ARG A 195 0.37 -3.37 14.51
C ARG A 195 0.84 -4.34 13.43
N VAL A 196 2.10 -4.26 13.01
CA VAL A 196 2.68 -5.20 12.06
C VAL A 196 2.67 -6.63 12.59
N ILE A 197 3.08 -6.86 13.85
CA ILE A 197 3.05 -8.21 14.42
C ILE A 197 1.61 -8.74 14.58
N ARG A 198 0.64 -7.88 14.93
CA ARG A 198 -0.78 -8.27 14.94
C ARG A 198 -1.25 -8.70 13.55
N TYR A 199 -0.86 -7.99 12.50
CA TYR A 199 -1.22 -8.31 11.13
C TYR A 199 -0.60 -9.64 10.67
N ARG A 200 0.69 -9.85 10.96
CA ARG A 200 1.35 -11.15 10.74
C ARG A 200 0.62 -12.29 11.49
N ALA A 201 0.19 -12.05 12.73
CA ALA A 201 -0.57 -13.03 13.51
C ALA A 201 -1.94 -13.36 12.88
N GLN A 202 -2.63 -12.35 12.34
CA GLN A 202 -3.87 -12.56 11.60
C GLN A 202 -3.61 -13.42 10.35
N ASP A 203 -2.59 -13.12 9.57
CA ASP A 203 -2.24 -13.89 8.38
C ASP A 203 -1.91 -15.36 8.72
N LEU A 204 -1.14 -15.61 9.79
CA LEU A 204 -0.88 -16.96 10.32
C LEU A 204 -2.17 -17.69 10.72
N ALA A 205 -3.09 -17.00 11.39
CA ALA A 205 -4.37 -17.57 11.78
C ALA A 205 -5.21 -17.96 10.55
N HIS A 206 -5.23 -17.12 9.51
CA HIS A 206 -5.93 -17.43 8.24
C HIS A 206 -5.27 -18.59 7.49
N ALA A 207 -3.94 -18.74 7.60
CA ALA A 207 -3.21 -19.88 7.06
C ALA A 207 -3.43 -21.19 7.85
N GLY A 208 -4.19 -21.16 8.96
CA GLY A 208 -4.43 -22.30 9.83
C GLY A 208 -3.30 -22.60 10.82
N MET A 209 -2.29 -21.72 10.89
CA MET A 209 -1.12 -21.86 11.77
C MET A 209 -1.44 -21.29 13.16
N THR A 210 -2.37 -21.93 13.88
CA THR A 210 -2.98 -21.38 15.11
C THR A 210 -1.97 -21.16 16.24
N ASP A 211 -1.04 -22.09 16.46
CA ASP A 211 -0.06 -21.99 17.55
C ASP A 211 0.91 -20.81 17.33
N GLU A 212 1.38 -20.65 16.09
CA GLU A 212 2.27 -19.55 15.70
C GLU A 212 1.54 -18.20 15.76
N ALA A 213 0.27 -18.18 15.32
CA ALA A 213 -0.58 -17.01 15.43
C ALA A 213 -0.76 -16.59 16.89
N GLU A 214 -0.99 -17.52 17.81
CA GLU A 214 -1.13 -17.22 19.24
C GLU A 214 0.15 -16.61 19.82
N VAL A 215 1.31 -17.19 19.51
CA VAL A 215 2.62 -16.64 19.92
C VAL A 215 2.80 -15.21 19.40
N ALA A 216 2.48 -14.98 18.12
CA ALA A 216 2.57 -13.66 17.51
C ALA A 216 1.59 -12.65 18.15
N PHE A 217 0.35 -13.06 18.46
CA PHE A 217 -0.61 -12.20 19.15
C PHE A 217 -0.13 -11.80 20.55
N ARG A 218 0.42 -12.75 21.33
CA ARG A 218 0.98 -12.44 22.65
C ARG A 218 2.14 -11.45 22.54
N ARG A 219 3.06 -11.67 21.60
CA ARG A 219 4.17 -10.74 21.31
C ARG A 219 3.67 -9.34 20.94
N ALA A 220 2.59 -9.23 20.17
CA ALA A 220 2.02 -7.93 19.81
C ALA A 220 1.59 -7.13 21.05
N LEU A 221 1.03 -7.79 22.07
CA LEU A 221 0.57 -7.12 23.30
C LEU A 221 1.72 -6.51 24.11
N GLU A 222 2.92 -7.09 24.02
CA GLU A 222 4.12 -6.64 24.72
C GLU A 222 4.80 -5.46 24.03
N LEU A 223 4.65 -5.34 22.71
CA LEU A 223 5.28 -4.28 21.91
C LEU A 223 4.61 -2.93 22.14
N PRO A 224 5.35 -1.80 22.04
CA PRO A 224 4.75 -0.48 22.18
C PRO A 224 3.69 -0.23 21.10
N LEU A 225 2.67 0.56 21.45
CA LEU A 225 1.85 1.22 20.44
C LEU A 225 2.77 2.20 19.70
N GLY A 226 2.89 2.05 18.39
CA GLY A 226 3.54 3.05 17.56
C GLY A 226 2.87 4.42 17.72
N PRO A 227 3.50 5.52 17.29
CA PRO A 227 2.83 6.80 17.25
C PRO A 227 1.49 6.63 16.52
N ARG A 228 0.41 7.18 17.08
CA ARG A 228 -0.87 7.24 16.38
C ARG A 228 -0.68 8.18 15.20
N ALA A 229 -0.23 7.64 14.09
CA ALA A 229 -0.02 8.41 12.89
C ALA A 229 -1.36 9.04 12.47
N ALA A 230 -1.30 10.29 12.02
CA ALA A 230 -2.44 10.95 11.37
C ALA A 230 -2.87 10.25 10.06
N THR A 231 -2.19 9.16 9.69
CA THR A 231 -2.37 8.32 8.50
C THR A 231 -3.62 7.45 8.54
N ASP A 232 -4.40 7.42 9.62
CA ASP A 232 -5.77 6.86 9.54
C ASP A 232 -6.64 7.70 8.56
N SER A 233 -6.21 8.92 8.23
CA SER A 233 -6.81 9.70 7.15
C SER A 233 -5.99 9.63 5.87
N ILE A 234 -6.56 9.04 4.83
CA ILE A 234 -6.14 9.37 3.48
C ILE A 234 -6.78 10.74 3.17
N PRO A 235 -6.00 11.77 2.77
CA PRO A 235 -6.51 13.13 2.67
C PRO A 235 -7.81 13.27 1.87
N TRP A 236 -7.95 12.50 0.78
CA TRP A 236 -9.14 12.49 -0.08
C TRP A 236 -10.27 11.57 0.41
N ALA A 237 -10.03 10.66 1.37
CA ALA A 237 -11.07 9.80 1.94
C ALA A 237 -11.92 10.53 3.00
N ASN A 238 -11.36 11.57 3.63
CA ASN A 238 -12.08 12.41 4.58
C ASN A 238 -13.19 13.23 3.92
N ASP A 239 -13.00 13.67 2.66
CA ASP A 239 -13.98 14.47 1.93
C ASP A 239 -15.26 13.67 1.66
N GLN A 240 -15.17 12.37 1.36
CA GLN A 240 -16.35 11.52 1.13
C GLN A 240 -17.14 11.23 2.41
N GLN A 241 -16.47 11.13 3.57
CA GLN A 241 -17.18 10.97 4.84
C GLN A 241 -17.92 12.26 5.24
N ALA A 242 -17.37 13.43 4.92
CA ALA A 242 -18.04 14.71 5.14
C ALA A 242 -19.26 14.89 4.24
N GLU A 243 -19.19 14.50 2.96
CA GLU A 243 -20.34 14.52 2.03
C GLU A 243 -21.45 13.53 2.45
N LEU A 244 -21.09 12.30 2.83
CA LEU A 244 -22.07 11.30 3.31
C LEU A 244 -22.79 11.76 4.59
N GLN A 245 -22.09 12.44 5.50
CA GLN A 245 -22.71 13.01 6.70
C GLN A 245 -23.61 14.23 6.40
N GLN A 246 -23.29 14.99 5.36
CA GLN A 246 -24.14 16.11 4.90
C GLN A 246 -25.42 15.60 4.21
N ASP A 247 -25.32 14.55 3.39
CA ASP A 247 -26.48 13.93 2.75
C ASP A 247 -27.41 13.24 3.76
N GLU A 248 -26.84 12.59 4.79
CA GLU A 248 -27.63 11.98 5.87
C GLU A 248 -28.31 13.04 6.77
N ALA A 249 -27.73 14.23 6.87
CA ALA A 249 -28.32 15.38 7.57
C ALA A 249 -29.44 16.08 6.76
N LEU A 250 -29.42 15.97 5.43
CA LEU A 250 -30.45 16.52 4.53
C LEU A 250 -31.70 15.63 4.41
N ILE A 251 -31.62 14.38 4.89
CA ILE A 251 -32.72 13.39 4.86
C ILE A 251 -33.53 13.38 6.19
N ARG A 252 -33.23 14.28 7.13
CA ARG A 252 -34.04 14.50 8.35
C ARG A 252 -34.82 15.81 8.30
#